data_AF-A0A842VFR7-F1
#
_entry.id   AF-A0A842VFR7-F1
#
_cell.length_a   1.000
_cell.length_b   1.000
_cell.length_c   1.000
_cell.angle_alpha   90.00
_cell.angle_beta   90.00
_cell.angle_gamma   90.00
#
_symmetry.space_group_name_H-M   'P 1'
#
loop_
_entity.id
_entity.type
_entity.pdbx_description
1 polymer ?
#
loop_
_entity_poly.entity_id
_entity_poly.type
_entity_poly.pdbx_seq_one_letter_code
_entity_poly.pdbx_strand_id
1 'polypeptide(L)'
;MELELTLNLDAYENSALTFGKSFSMTSREDLEAVKVVWAYRQQYLVERAFKWLKNSEFLGIRPMYHRLDSSICGHIFVCYLGLVLLSLLVREIIQLGVPTSINKAIKYFKEIRMTRFILSGKSKPIERIDEMSWKAKKLYEIFMLKCYL
;
A
#
# COMPACT_ATOMS: atom_id res chain seq x y z
N MET A 1 31.73 -19.59 -11.16
CA MET A 1 31.35 -19.04 -12.47
C MET A 1 31.14 -17.55 -12.23
N GLU A 2 32.18 -16.75 -12.45
CA GLU A 2 32.11 -15.30 -12.27
C GLU A 2 31.56 -14.69 -13.56
N LEU A 3 30.46 -13.95 -13.43
CA LEU A 3 29.87 -13.18 -14.52
C LEU A 3 30.54 -11.80 -14.52
N GLU A 4 31.27 -11.49 -15.57
CA GLU A 4 31.73 -10.13 -15.83
C GLU A 4 30.62 -9.34 -16.52
N LEU A 5 30.20 -8.23 -15.90
CA LEU A 5 29.23 -7.29 -16.44
C LEU A 5 29.98 -6.11 -17.05
N THR A 6 29.87 -5.92 -18.36
CA THR A 6 30.41 -4.75 -19.07
C THR A 6 29.30 -3.86 -19.60
N LEU A 7 29.41 -2.55 -19.36
CA LEU A 7 28.47 -1.55 -19.90
C LEU A 7 28.91 -1.14 -21.31
N ASN A 8 28.02 -1.30 -22.28
CA ASN A 8 28.21 -0.77 -23.64
C ASN A 8 27.77 0.70 -23.67
N LEU A 9 28.75 1.61 -23.62
CA LEU A 9 28.52 3.05 -23.59
C LEU A 9 27.97 3.56 -24.95
N ASP A 10 28.44 3.03 -26.07
CA ASP A 10 27.98 3.43 -27.41
C ASP A 10 26.50 3.11 -27.61
N ALA A 11 26.04 1.93 -27.17
CA ALA A 11 24.64 1.55 -27.21
C ALA A 11 23.77 2.45 -26.31
N TYR A 12 24.31 2.85 -25.15
CA TYR A 12 23.62 3.77 -24.25
C TYR A 12 23.45 5.16 -24.86
N GLU A 13 24.51 5.72 -25.45
CA GLU A 13 24.46 7.05 -26.08
C GLU A 13 23.48 7.08 -27.26
N ASN A 14 23.52 6.06 -28.12
CA ASN A 14 22.58 5.94 -29.24
C ASN A 14 21.12 5.84 -28.77
N SER A 15 20.86 5.12 -27.67
CA SER A 15 19.53 5.06 -27.06
C SER A 15 19.12 6.38 -26.40
N ALA A 16 20.07 7.10 -25.81
CA ALA A 16 19.81 8.38 -25.15
C ALA A 16 19.31 9.44 -26.13
N LEU A 17 19.80 9.41 -27.38
CA LEU A 17 19.35 10.28 -28.46
C LEU A 17 17.88 10.04 -28.86
N THR A 18 17.35 8.84 -28.63
CA THR A 18 15.95 8.50 -28.93
C THR A 18 14.97 8.89 -27.83
N PHE A 19 15.46 9.30 -26.65
CA PHE A 19 14.58 9.68 -25.54
C PHE A 19 13.89 11.01 -25.82
N GLY A 20 12.59 11.06 -25.49
CA GLY A 20 11.82 12.29 -25.56
C GLY A 20 12.38 13.36 -24.61
N LYS A 21 12.39 14.62 -25.06
CA LYS A 21 12.75 15.76 -24.21
C LYS A 21 11.55 16.14 -23.35
N SER A 22 11.76 16.30 -22.03
CA SER A 22 10.73 16.77 -21.10
C SER A 22 11.06 18.18 -20.63
N PHE A 23 10.05 19.05 -20.59
CA PHE A 23 10.18 20.41 -20.07
C PHE A 23 9.42 20.53 -18.74
N SER A 24 10.06 21.09 -17.72
CA SER A 24 9.46 21.32 -16.41
C SER A 24 9.66 22.78 -16.02
N MET A 25 8.56 23.44 -15.67
CA MET A 25 8.56 24.84 -15.22
C MET A 25 8.10 24.88 -13.76
N THR A 26 8.76 25.69 -12.94
CA THR A 26 8.43 25.84 -11.52
C THR A 26 8.65 27.28 -11.07
N SER A 27 7.85 27.73 -10.10
CA SER A 27 8.05 28.99 -9.38
C SER A 27 8.97 28.84 -8.16
N ARG A 28 9.46 27.62 -7.90
CA ARG A 28 10.38 27.30 -6.80
C ARG A 28 11.82 27.61 -7.20
N GLU A 29 12.34 28.75 -6.74
CA GLU A 29 13.73 29.18 -6.99
C GLU A 29 14.73 28.52 -6.02
N ASP A 30 14.25 27.91 -4.93
CA ASP A 30 15.04 27.25 -3.88
C ASP A 30 15.57 25.85 -4.27
N LEU A 31 15.09 25.29 -5.38
CA LEU A 31 15.36 23.91 -5.78
C LEU A 31 16.30 23.83 -6.97
N GLU A 32 17.32 22.98 -6.85
CA GLU A 32 18.14 22.57 -7.99
C GLU A 32 17.30 21.83 -9.04
N ALA A 33 17.66 21.97 -10.31
CA ALA A 33 16.94 21.36 -11.44
C ALA A 33 16.71 19.84 -11.26
N VAL A 34 17.70 19.11 -10.73
CA VAL A 34 17.57 17.67 -10.45
C VAL A 34 16.47 17.38 -9.43
N LYS A 35 16.35 18.21 -8.38
CA LYS A 35 15.31 18.08 -7.36
C LYS A 35 13.93 18.42 -7.92
N VAL A 36 13.83 19.40 -8.81
CA VAL A 36 12.57 19.73 -9.52
C VAL A 36 12.09 18.55 -10.35
N VAL A 37 12.97 17.96 -11.16
CA VAL A 37 12.65 16.78 -11.97
C VAL A 37 12.27 15.60 -11.08
N TRP A 38 13.00 15.39 -9.98
CA TRP A 38 12.70 14.32 -9.02
C TRP A 38 11.33 14.49 -8.37
N ALA A 39 11.00 15.69 -7.90
CA ALA A 39 9.70 16.00 -7.31
C ALA A 39 8.56 15.83 -8.32
N TYR A 40 8.75 16.29 -9.57
CA TYR A 40 7.77 16.08 -10.64
C TYR A 40 7.55 14.59 -10.90
N ARG A 41 8.64 13.82 -10.97
CA ARG A 41 8.57 12.37 -11.14
C ARG A 41 7.85 11.66 -10.00
N GLN A 42 7.72 12.23 -8.81
CA GLN A 42 6.95 11.66 -7.71
C GLN A 42 5.43 11.79 -7.87
N GLN A 43 4.92 12.45 -8.91
CA GLN A 43 3.48 12.53 -9.20
C GLN A 43 2.79 11.16 -9.23
N TYR A 44 3.49 10.10 -9.66
CA TYR A 44 2.94 8.73 -9.66
C TYR A 44 2.48 8.27 -8.27
N LEU A 45 3.02 8.83 -7.18
CA LEU A 45 2.58 8.51 -5.81
C LEU A 45 1.12 8.92 -5.60
N VAL A 46 0.73 10.08 -6.13
CA VAL A 46 -0.63 10.60 -6.07
C VAL A 46 -1.56 9.74 -6.94
N GLU A 47 -1.13 9.39 -8.15
CA GLU A 47 -1.90 8.50 -9.04
C GLU A 47 -2.11 7.12 -8.40
N ARG A 48 -1.08 6.60 -7.73
CA ARG A 48 -1.15 5.34 -6.98
C ARG A 48 -2.11 5.45 -5.80
N ALA A 49 -2.11 6.56 -5.07
CA ALA A 49 -3.08 6.83 -4.00
C ALA A 49 -4.52 6.84 -4.52
N PHE A 50 -4.78 7.49 -5.66
CA PHE A 50 -6.09 7.45 -6.31
C PHE A 50 -6.48 6.05 -6.76
N LYS A 51 -5.52 5.24 -7.23
CA LYS A 51 -5.77 3.83 -7.57
C LYS A 51 -6.19 3.01 -6.35
N TRP A 52 -5.60 3.25 -5.18
CA TRP A 52 -6.00 2.59 -3.93
C TRP A 52 -7.37 3.05 -3.44
N LEU A 53 -7.67 4.35 -3.47
CA LEU A 53 -8.99 4.88 -3.10
C LEU A 53 -10.12 4.26 -3.93
N LYS A 54 -9.88 4.08 -5.23
CA LYS A 54 -10.82 3.46 -6.17
C LYS A 54 -10.97 1.94 -6.00
N ASN A 55 -10.15 1.31 -5.17
CA ASN A 55 -10.22 -0.14 -5.00
C ASN A 55 -11.41 -0.53 -4.12
N SER A 56 -12.35 -1.28 -4.69
CA SER A 56 -13.58 -1.75 -4.04
C SER A 56 -13.35 -2.78 -2.92
N GLU A 57 -12.19 -3.43 -2.88
CA GLU A 57 -11.88 -4.48 -1.89
C GLU A 57 -11.63 -3.93 -0.48
N PHE A 58 -11.27 -2.65 -0.35
CA PHE A 58 -10.85 -2.09 0.95
C PHE A 58 -11.18 -0.61 1.21
N LEU A 59 -11.22 0.30 0.21
CA LEU A 59 -11.61 1.72 0.44
C LEU A 59 -12.90 2.11 -0.26
N GLY A 60 -13.13 1.64 -1.49
CA GLY A 60 -14.42 1.76 -2.16
C GLY A 60 -14.93 3.19 -2.35
N ILE A 61 -14.07 4.16 -2.72
CA ILE A 61 -14.56 5.53 -3.01
C ILE A 61 -15.58 5.55 -4.16
N ARG A 62 -15.56 4.52 -5.02
CA ARG A 62 -16.53 4.30 -6.08
C ARG A 62 -17.14 2.89 -5.94
N PRO A 63 -18.42 2.72 -6.29
CA PRO A 63 -19.39 3.75 -6.72
C PRO A 63 -19.89 4.64 -5.56
N MET A 64 -20.25 5.88 -5.86
CA MET A 64 -20.76 6.84 -4.87
C MET A 64 -22.27 6.99 -5.03
N TYR A 65 -23.04 6.41 -4.10
CA TYR A 65 -24.51 6.43 -4.13
C TYR A 65 -25.12 7.50 -3.20
N HIS A 66 -24.30 8.41 -2.70
CA HIS A 66 -24.73 9.52 -1.85
C HIS A 66 -25.40 10.62 -2.68
N ARG A 67 -26.51 11.18 -2.18
CA ARG A 67 -27.28 12.23 -2.88
C ARG A 67 -26.96 13.64 -2.41
N LEU A 68 -26.64 13.81 -1.13
CA LEU A 68 -26.34 15.10 -0.53
C LEU A 68 -24.84 15.35 -0.55
N ASP A 69 -24.44 16.59 -0.83
CA ASP A 69 -23.03 17.01 -0.84
C ASP A 69 -22.34 16.73 0.49
N SER A 70 -23.04 16.93 1.62
CA SER A 70 -22.50 16.62 2.95
C SER A 70 -22.17 15.14 3.12
N SER A 71 -23.03 14.25 2.62
CA SER A 71 -22.80 12.80 2.64
C SER A 71 -21.68 12.39 1.68
N ILE A 72 -21.58 13.03 0.51
CA ILE A 72 -20.48 12.85 -0.44
C ILE A 72 -19.14 13.21 0.22
N CYS A 73 -19.07 14.39 0.84
CA CYS A 73 -17.88 14.84 1.56
C CYS A 73 -17.51 13.90 2.71
N GLY A 74 -18.50 13.44 3.49
CA GLY A 74 -18.29 12.46 4.55
C GLY A 74 -17.70 11.13 4.05
N HIS A 75 -18.23 10.59 2.95
CA HIS A 75 -17.73 9.37 2.33
C HIS A 75 -16.27 9.53 1.86
N ILE A 76 -15.99 10.60 1.11
CA ILE A 76 -14.63 10.89 0.62
C ILE A 76 -13.66 11.02 1.80
N PHE A 77 -14.05 11.71 2.86
CA PHE A 77 -13.23 11.87 4.07
C PHE A 77 -12.90 10.53 4.71
N VAL A 78 -13.89 9.65 4.92
CA VAL A 78 -13.66 8.32 5.54
C VAL A 78 -12.77 7.45 4.66
N CYS A 79 -12.98 7.43 3.34
CA CYS A 79 -12.11 6.70 2.41
C CYS A 79 -10.67 7.23 2.45
N TYR A 80 -10.47 8.54 2.51
CA TYR A 80 -9.15 9.14 2.60
C TYR A 80 -8.47 8.84 3.95
N LEU A 81 -9.20 8.95 5.05
CA LEU A 81 -8.72 8.58 6.38
C LEU A 81 -8.27 7.11 6.42
N GLY A 82 -9.07 6.20 5.85
CA GLY A 82 -8.70 4.80 5.70
C GLY A 82 -7.41 4.59 4.92
N LEU A 83 -7.20 5.36 3.84
CA LEU A 83 -5.95 5.30 3.08
C LEU A 83 -4.74 5.73 3.92
N VAL A 84 -4.88 6.81 4.69
CA VAL A 84 -3.82 7.31 5.58
C VAL A 84 -3.45 6.26 6.62
N LEU A 85 -4.44 5.70 7.32
CA LEU A 85 -4.23 4.66 8.32
C LEU A 85 -3.55 3.42 7.72
N LEU A 86 -4.01 2.98 6.56
CA LEU A 86 -3.43 1.83 5.85
C LEU A 86 -1.98 2.08 5.41
N SER A 87 -1.68 3.32 4.99
CA SER A 87 -0.33 3.72 4.61
C SER A 87 0.62 3.73 5.82
N LEU A 88 0.15 4.21 6.97
CA LEU A 88 0.89 4.18 8.23
C LEU A 88 1.16 2.74 8.68
N LEU A 89 0.12 1.90 8.66
CA LEU A 89 0.25 0.48 9.01
C LEU A 89 1.27 -0.24 8.12
N VAL A 90 1.25 -0.01 6.80
CA VAL A 90 2.25 -0.62 5.91
C VAL A 90 3.65 -0.07 6.15
N ARG A 91 3.77 1.22 6.45
CA ARG A 91 5.06 1.83 6.80
C ARG A 91 5.64 1.18 8.06
N GLU A 92 4.83 0.96 9.09
CA GLU A 92 5.26 0.26 10.32
C GLU A 92 5.68 -1.18 10.03
N ILE A 93 4.91 -1.92 9.23
CA ILE A 93 5.26 -3.29 8.84
C ILE A 93 6.61 -3.34 8.11
N ILE A 94 6.88 -2.38 7.22
CA ILE A 94 8.16 -2.28 6.52
C ILE A 94 9.29 -1.98 7.50
N GLN A 95 9.08 -1.06 8.45
CA GLN A 95 10.06 -0.73 9.49
C GLN A 95 10.39 -1.93 10.39
N LEU A 96 9.43 -2.84 10.59
CA LEU A 96 9.60 -4.10 11.33
C LEU A 96 10.23 -5.22 10.50
N GLY A 97 10.75 -4.91 9.30
CA GLY A 97 11.51 -5.84 8.46
C GLY A 97 10.65 -6.79 7.63
N VAL A 98 9.40 -6.42 7.34
CA VAL A 98 8.53 -7.16 6.41
C VAL A 98 8.24 -6.29 5.18
N PRO A 99 9.04 -6.39 4.10
CA PRO A 99 8.80 -5.60 2.90
C PRO A 99 7.50 -6.06 2.23
N THR A 100 6.51 -5.16 2.21
CA THR A 100 5.18 -5.44 1.66
C THR A 100 4.60 -4.22 0.95
N SER A 101 3.55 -4.45 0.15
CA SER A 101 2.73 -3.41 -0.44
C SER A 101 1.36 -3.39 0.23
N ILE A 102 0.60 -2.30 0.08
CA ILE A 102 -0.76 -2.18 0.63
C ILE A 102 -1.64 -3.39 0.28
N ASN A 103 -1.70 -3.77 -1.00
CA ASN A 103 -2.51 -4.92 -1.43
C ASN A 103 -2.05 -6.24 -0.79
N LYS A 104 -0.74 -6.44 -0.66
CA LYS A 104 -0.18 -7.65 -0.03
C LYS A 104 -0.45 -7.67 1.47
N ALA A 105 -0.28 -6.54 2.15
CA ALA A 105 -0.60 -6.39 3.56
C ALA A 105 -2.07 -6.75 3.82
N ILE A 106 -3.01 -6.16 3.08
CA ILE A 106 -4.44 -6.50 3.17
C ILE A 106 -4.66 -7.99 2.95
N LYS A 107 -4.03 -8.59 1.94
CA LYS A 107 -4.14 -10.03 1.67
C LYS A 107 -3.69 -10.86 2.88
N TYR A 108 -2.55 -10.52 3.48
CA TYR A 108 -2.07 -11.22 4.68
C TYR A 108 -3.00 -11.05 5.87
N PHE A 109 -3.57 -9.86 6.08
CA PHE A 109 -4.58 -9.67 7.13
C PHE A 109 -5.88 -10.43 6.85
N LYS A 110 -6.32 -10.54 5.59
CA LYS A 110 -7.49 -11.35 5.21
C LYS A 110 -7.29 -12.86 5.40
N GLU A 111 -6.04 -13.33 5.41
CA GLU A 111 -5.67 -14.73 5.70
C GLU A 111 -5.78 -15.06 7.20
N ILE A 112 -5.62 -14.07 8.09
CA ILE A 112 -5.73 -14.27 9.53
C ILE A 112 -7.21 -14.43 9.88
N ARG A 113 -7.63 -15.68 10.11
CA ARG A 113 -9.00 -16.03 10.49
C ARG A 113 -9.01 -16.86 11.77
N MET A 114 -9.97 -16.55 12.64
CA MET A 114 -10.23 -17.29 13.86
C MET A 114 -11.66 -17.83 13.83
N THR A 115 -11.80 -19.12 14.08
CA THR A 115 -13.08 -19.82 14.18
C THR A 115 -13.37 -20.12 15.65
N ARG A 116 -14.52 -19.64 16.14
CA ARG A 116 -14.98 -19.86 17.52
C ARG A 116 -16.17 -20.82 17.53
N PHE A 117 -16.01 -21.99 18.16
CA PHE A 117 -17.07 -22.99 18.34
C PHE A 117 -17.73 -22.81 19.70
N ILE A 118 -19.03 -22.49 19.69
CA ILE A 118 -19.88 -22.47 20.89
C ILE A 118 -20.61 -23.81 20.95
N LEU A 119 -20.21 -24.69 21.88
CA LEU A 119 -20.89 -25.96 22.10
C LEU A 119 -21.89 -25.83 23.24
N SER A 120 -23.13 -26.28 23.01
CA SER A 120 -24.16 -26.35 24.05
C SER A 120 -23.69 -27.27 25.18
N GLY A 121 -23.65 -26.75 26.41
CA GLY A 121 -23.18 -27.47 27.60
C GLY A 121 -21.73 -27.20 28.02
N LYS A 122 -20.93 -26.46 27.24
CA LYS A 122 -19.62 -25.94 27.68
C LYS A 122 -19.70 -24.42 27.89
N SER A 123 -19.27 -23.97 29.07
CA SER A 123 -19.24 -22.54 29.41
C SER A 123 -18.19 -21.74 28.64
N LYS A 124 -17.16 -22.40 28.09
CA LYS A 124 -16.09 -21.72 27.33
C LYS A 124 -16.12 -22.14 25.86
N PRO A 125 -16.10 -21.18 24.92
CA PRO A 125 -15.99 -21.48 23.50
C PRO A 125 -14.62 -22.06 23.17
N ILE A 126 -14.56 -22.92 22.14
CA ILE A 126 -13.29 -23.45 21.61
C ILE A 126 -12.87 -22.55 20.45
N GLU A 127 -11.67 -21.98 20.53
CA GLU A 127 -11.13 -21.10 19.50
C GLU A 127 -10.05 -21.83 18.71
N ARG A 128 -10.12 -21.76 17.38
CA ARG A 128 -9.11 -22.31 16.48
C ARG A 128 -8.71 -21.26 15.45
N ILE A 129 -7.41 -21.05 15.31
CA ILE A 129 -6.85 -20.20 14.26
C ILE A 129 -6.67 -21.08 13.02
N ASP A 130 -7.07 -20.58 11.85
CA ASP A 130 -6.92 -21.28 10.59
C ASP A 130 -5.46 -21.32 10.11
N GLU A 131 -5.15 -22.23 9.18
CA GLU A 131 -3.84 -22.26 8.53
C GLU A 131 -3.59 -20.96 7.75
N MET A 132 -2.40 -20.39 7.92
CA MET A 132 -2.04 -19.10 7.31
C MET A 132 -0.63 -19.13 6.73
N SER A 133 -0.35 -18.25 5.77
CA SER A 133 1.00 -18.12 5.22
C SER A 133 2.01 -17.66 6.27
N TRP A 134 3.28 -17.98 6.07
CA TRP A 134 4.35 -17.60 7.02
C TRP A 134 4.42 -16.07 7.25
N LYS A 135 4.09 -15.26 6.23
CA LYS A 135 4.05 -13.80 6.34
C LYS A 135 2.88 -13.33 7.18
N ALA A 136 1.69 -13.91 6.98
CA ALA A 136 0.53 -13.63 7.81
C ALA A 136 0.79 -14.01 9.28
N LYS A 137 1.44 -15.17 9.51
CA LYS A 137 1.86 -15.58 10.85
C LYS A 137 2.84 -14.60 11.50
N LYS A 138 3.85 -14.15 10.74
CA LYS A 138 4.80 -13.14 11.22
C LYS A 138 4.09 -11.84 11.61
N LEU A 139 3.11 -11.39 10.83
CA LEU A 139 2.30 -10.20 11.18
C LEU A 139 1.44 -10.43 12.43
N TYR A 140 0.82 -11.60 12.56
CA TYR A 140 0.03 -11.97 13.72
C TYR A 140 0.85 -11.89 15.03
N GLU A 141 2.08 -12.40 14.99
CA GLU A 141 3.00 -12.36 16.12
C GLU A 141 3.48 -10.93 16.43
N ILE A 142 3.88 -10.18 15.39
CA ILE A 142 4.38 -8.80 15.53
C ILE A 142 3.32 -7.89 16.19
N PHE A 143 2.08 -7.98 15.75
CA PHE A 143 0.99 -7.14 16.28
C PHE A 143 0.32 -7.71 17.52
N MET A 144 0.82 -8.83 18.07
CA MET A 144 0.26 -9.53 19.23
C MET A 144 -1.27 -9.70 19.15
N LEU A 145 -1.78 -10.06 17.96
CA LEU A 145 -3.22 -10.06 17.69
C LEU A 145 -4.02 -11.08 18.52
N LYS A 146 -3.33 -12.01 19.20
CA LYS A 146 -3.93 -12.92 20.19
C LYS A 146 -4.71 -12.22 21.30
N CYS A 147 -4.39 -10.97 21.61
CA CYS A 147 -5.07 -10.22 22.68
C CYS A 147 -6.39 -9.59 22.21
N TYR A 148 -6.65 -9.57 20.90
CA TYR A 148 -7.76 -8.83 20.29
C TYR A 148 -8.77 -9.73 19.56
N LEU A 149 -8.50 -11.02 19.42
CA LEU A 149 -9.35 -12.03 18.76
C LEU A 149 -9.90 -12.99 19.81
#